data_AF-A0A2G6WYU3-F1
#
_entry.id   AF-A0A2G6WYU3-F1
#
_cell.length_a   1.000
_cell.length_b   1.000
_cell.length_c   1.000
_cell.angle_alpha   90.00
_cell.angle_beta   90.00
_cell.angle_gamma   90.00
#
_symmetry.space_group_name_H-M   'P 1'
#
loop_
_entity.id
_entity.type
_entity.pdbx_description
1 polymer ?
#
loop_
_entity_poly.entity_id
_entity_poly.type
_entity_poly.pdbx_seq_one_letter_code
_entity_poly.pdbx_strand_id
1 'polypeptide(L)'
;MWLYLHHTASDLIDLDPTTGRWRPVDDAEKPPGASVLADLPVKGGYTIENDKRYYSYWTSDEKFVFRTDDGAVFEICQKRGDGSVVMLSPVLRSEIAPSRYGDGRLRQGFSRFRLMDAATGNVVFELDYNAERYQRLYQADFTAAAAEQDLSDWDFFIALQGAIEIFEERAASGRVAFTAEVDGSAQIQGHRMRRDELLFADTGQTCPRSGVWACLTDLRVSAAVTQGEPMPSNGGQPVQWVWSRAD
;
A
#
# COMPACT_ATOMS: atom_id res chain seq x y z
N MET A 1 -14.86 4.91 6.67
CA MET A 1 -13.46 4.44 6.53
C MET A 1 -12.58 5.64 6.30
N TRP A 2 -11.44 5.73 7.01
CA TRP A 2 -10.60 6.92 6.92
C TRP A 2 -9.54 6.82 5.82
N LEU A 3 -9.37 7.92 5.07
CA LEU A 3 -8.39 8.09 3.99
C LEU A 3 -7.65 9.41 4.16
N TYR A 4 -6.35 9.43 3.88
CA TYR A 4 -5.54 10.64 3.93
C TYR A 4 -5.36 11.28 2.55
N LEU A 5 -5.11 12.58 2.51
CA LEU A 5 -4.72 13.27 1.28
C LEU A 5 -3.33 12.82 0.86
N HIS A 6 -3.22 12.11 -0.26
CA HIS A 6 -2.07 11.26 -0.60
C HIS A 6 -0.70 11.92 -0.42
N HIS A 7 -0.54 13.13 -0.95
CA HIS A 7 0.76 13.79 -1.10
C HIS A 7 1.18 14.67 0.09
N THR A 8 0.30 14.87 1.07
CA THR A 8 0.62 15.65 2.29
C THR A 8 0.33 14.87 3.56
N ALA A 9 -0.55 13.88 3.45
CA ALA A 9 -1.19 13.20 4.54
C ALA A 9 -1.88 14.17 5.55
N SER A 10 -2.05 15.44 5.17
CA SER A 10 -2.46 16.53 6.07
C SER A 10 -3.94 16.46 6.41
N ASP A 11 -4.74 15.96 5.47
CA ASP A 11 -6.19 15.97 5.56
C ASP A 11 -6.69 14.54 5.65
N LEU A 12 -7.66 14.31 6.54
CA LEU A 12 -8.30 13.03 6.73
C LEU A 12 -9.80 13.16 6.42
N ILE A 13 -10.30 12.25 5.61
CA ILE A 13 -11.73 12.14 5.32
C ILE A 13 -12.26 10.79 5.79
N ASP A 14 -13.54 10.77 6.16
CA ASP A 14 -14.30 9.55 6.38
C ASP A 14 -15.16 9.28 5.14
N LEU A 15 -14.80 8.23 4.40
CA LEU A 15 -15.51 7.74 3.23
C LEU A 15 -16.41 6.56 3.62
N ASP A 16 -17.69 6.64 3.28
CA ASP A 16 -18.59 5.49 3.22
C ASP A 16 -18.33 4.74 1.90
N PRO A 17 -17.75 3.53 1.94
CA PRO A 17 -17.39 2.79 0.73
C PRO A 17 -18.62 2.32 -0.06
N THR A 18 -19.77 2.14 0.60
CA THR A 18 -21.01 1.69 -0.05
C THR A 18 -21.66 2.83 -0.82
N THR A 19 -21.81 4.00 -0.20
CA THR A 19 -22.52 5.13 -0.83
C THR A 19 -21.59 6.07 -1.59
N GLY A 20 -20.29 6.06 -1.30
CA GLY A 20 -19.31 7.03 -1.79
C GLY A 20 -19.41 8.40 -1.16
N ARG A 21 -20.32 8.58 -0.19
CA ARG A 21 -20.40 9.83 0.57
C ARG A 21 -19.16 9.94 1.44
N TRP A 22 -18.64 11.15 1.52
CA TRP A 22 -17.49 11.44 2.35
C TRP A 22 -17.76 12.69 3.18
N ARG A 23 -17.01 12.84 4.26
CA ARG A 23 -16.99 14.02 5.11
C ARG A 23 -15.58 14.26 5.65
N PRO A 24 -15.22 15.50 6.01
CA PRO A 24 -14.02 15.74 6.81
C PRO A 24 -14.13 15.01 8.15
N VAL A 25 -12.98 14.57 8.67
CA VAL A 25 -12.86 14.04 10.03
C VAL A 25 -12.36 15.15 10.94
N ASP A 26 -13.11 15.45 11.99
CA ASP A 26 -12.70 16.45 12.98
C ASP A 26 -11.61 15.86 13.90
N ASP A 27 -10.70 16.72 14.38
CA ASP A 27 -9.62 16.30 15.28
C ASP A 27 -10.11 15.61 16.56
N ALA A 28 -11.30 15.99 17.04
CA ALA A 28 -11.94 15.39 18.21
C ALA A 28 -12.38 13.93 17.99
N GLU A 29 -12.57 13.50 16.74
CA GLU A 29 -12.90 12.12 16.39
C GLU A 29 -11.67 11.22 16.34
N LYS A 30 -10.46 11.80 16.22
CA LYS A 30 -9.21 11.05 16.14
C LYS A 30 -8.90 10.44 17.51
N PRO A 31 -8.46 9.17 17.58
CA PRO A 31 -8.08 8.54 18.84
C PRO A 31 -6.95 9.34 19.54
N PRO A 32 -6.96 9.42 20.88
CA PRO A 32 -5.88 10.06 21.64
C PRO A 32 -4.52 9.44 21.28
N GLY A 33 -3.55 10.27 20.86
CA GLY A 33 -2.23 9.81 20.40
C GLY A 33 -2.04 9.78 18.89
N ALA A 34 -3.08 10.08 18.10
CA ALA A 34 -3.03 10.19 16.63
C ALA A 34 -2.24 11.41 16.10
N SER A 35 -1.20 11.86 16.80
CA SER A 35 -0.32 12.97 16.38
C SER A 35 0.51 12.64 15.14
N VAL A 36 0.62 11.35 14.80
CA VAL A 36 1.32 10.85 13.62
C VAL A 36 0.38 9.82 12.98
N LEU A 37 0.04 9.98 11.70
CA LEU A 37 -0.95 9.12 10.99
C LEU A 37 -0.65 7.62 11.07
N ALA A 38 0.58 7.24 11.43
CA ALA A 38 1.03 5.87 11.65
C ALA A 38 0.14 5.06 12.61
N ASP A 39 -0.48 5.72 13.62
CA ASP A 39 -1.30 5.05 14.63
C ASP A 39 -2.80 4.98 14.26
N LEU A 40 -3.18 5.56 13.12
CA LEU A 40 -4.57 5.55 12.66
C LEU A 40 -4.85 4.32 11.77
N PRO A 41 -6.06 3.74 11.83
CA PRO A 41 -6.47 2.65 10.95
C PRO A 41 -6.82 3.18 9.54
N VAL A 42 -5.89 3.91 8.92
CA VAL A 42 -6.06 4.44 7.57
C VAL A 42 -5.97 3.29 6.57
N LYS A 43 -6.93 3.24 5.65
CA LYS A 43 -7.08 2.14 4.69
C LYS A 43 -6.65 2.51 3.26
N GLY A 44 -6.15 3.73 3.06
CA GLY A 44 -5.68 4.20 1.77
C GLY A 44 -5.60 5.72 1.68
N GLY A 45 -5.54 6.22 0.45
CA GLY A 45 -5.36 7.64 0.16
C GLY A 45 -6.40 8.18 -0.81
N TYR A 46 -6.44 9.50 -0.92
CA TYR A 46 -7.20 10.19 -1.96
C TYR A 46 -6.41 11.35 -2.55
N THR A 47 -6.79 11.77 -3.75
CA THR A 47 -6.30 13.01 -4.35
C THR A 47 -7.44 13.84 -4.94
N ILE A 48 -7.15 15.10 -5.25
CA ILE A 48 -8.08 16.04 -5.89
C ILE A 48 -7.42 16.55 -7.18
N GLU A 49 -8.04 16.23 -8.32
CA GLU A 49 -7.63 16.72 -9.64
C GLU A 49 -8.81 17.37 -10.35
N ASN A 50 -8.63 18.62 -10.80
CA ASN A 50 -9.69 19.39 -11.48
C ASN A 50 -11.01 19.39 -10.68
N ASP A 51 -10.92 19.65 -9.37
CA ASP A 51 -12.03 19.64 -8.39
C ASP A 51 -12.75 18.29 -8.20
N LYS A 52 -12.24 17.21 -8.80
CA LYS A 52 -12.76 15.85 -8.67
C LYS A 52 -11.89 15.04 -7.72
N ARG A 53 -12.52 14.22 -6.87
CA ARG A 53 -11.81 13.34 -5.95
C ARG A 53 -11.62 11.94 -6.51
N TYR A 54 -10.46 11.39 -6.24
CA TYR A 54 -10.09 10.03 -6.61
C TYR A 54 -9.57 9.31 -5.37
N TYR A 55 -9.95 8.05 -5.18
CA TYR A 55 -9.68 7.30 -3.96
C TYR A 55 -9.05 5.96 -4.30
N SER A 56 -8.06 5.52 -3.52
CA SER A 56 -7.55 4.15 -3.54
C SER A 56 -7.51 3.60 -2.12
N TYR A 57 -8.10 2.43 -1.88
CA TYR A 57 -8.26 1.91 -0.52
C TYR A 57 -8.54 0.42 -0.45
N TRP A 58 -8.33 -0.15 0.74
CA TRP A 58 -8.76 -1.49 1.11
C TRP A 58 -10.14 -1.49 1.75
N THR A 59 -11.05 -2.31 1.23
CA THR A 59 -12.37 -2.56 1.82
C THR A 59 -12.27 -3.51 3.02
N SER A 60 -13.37 -3.65 3.77
CA SER A 60 -13.44 -4.58 4.90
C SER A 60 -13.39 -6.06 4.51
N ASP A 61 -13.72 -6.39 3.26
CA ASP A 61 -13.61 -7.73 2.66
C ASP A 61 -12.29 -7.93 1.91
N GLU A 62 -11.26 -7.13 2.27
CA GLU A 62 -9.88 -7.25 1.80
C GLU A 62 -9.73 -7.09 0.28
N LYS A 63 -10.55 -6.26 -0.35
CA LYS A 63 -10.38 -5.84 -1.75
C LYS A 63 -9.65 -4.51 -1.82
N PHE A 64 -8.68 -4.40 -2.70
CA PHE A 64 -8.11 -3.10 -3.07
C PHE A 64 -8.91 -2.51 -4.22
N VAL A 65 -9.38 -1.28 -4.06
CA VAL A 65 -10.26 -0.62 -5.02
C VAL A 65 -9.74 0.76 -5.40
N PHE A 66 -9.98 1.14 -6.65
CA PHE A 66 -9.89 2.50 -7.14
C PHE A 66 -11.30 3.05 -7.38
N ARG A 67 -11.61 4.22 -6.82
CA ARG A 67 -12.92 4.88 -6.96
C ARG A 67 -12.75 6.27 -7.53
N THR A 68 -13.64 6.62 -8.46
CA THR A 68 -13.71 7.94 -9.09
C THR A 68 -14.79 8.81 -8.46
N ASP A 69 -14.71 10.11 -8.71
CA ASP A 69 -15.64 11.13 -8.20
C ASP A 69 -17.09 10.90 -8.63
N ASP A 70 -17.30 10.40 -9.85
CA ASP A 70 -18.63 10.06 -10.39
C ASP A 70 -19.19 8.74 -9.87
N GLY A 71 -18.44 8.06 -8.97
CA GLY A 71 -18.88 6.87 -8.28
C GLY A 71 -18.55 5.55 -8.97
N ALA A 72 -17.81 5.55 -10.08
CA ALA A 72 -17.28 4.30 -10.63
C ALA A 72 -16.29 3.66 -9.64
N VAL A 73 -16.38 2.34 -9.50
CA VAL A 73 -15.54 1.54 -8.61
C VAL A 73 -14.88 0.45 -9.43
N PHE A 74 -13.56 0.43 -9.39
CA PHE A 74 -12.72 -0.56 -10.04
C PHE A 74 -12.10 -1.44 -8.96
N GLU A 75 -12.57 -2.68 -8.86
CA GLU A 75 -11.99 -3.68 -7.95
C GLU A 75 -10.74 -4.29 -8.61
N ILE A 76 -9.57 -4.12 -7.99
CA ILE A 76 -8.28 -4.47 -8.60
C ILE A 76 -7.85 -5.87 -8.17
N CYS A 77 -7.77 -6.09 -6.86
CA CYS A 77 -7.34 -7.37 -6.30
C CYS A 77 -8.07 -7.65 -4.99
N GLN A 78 -8.01 -8.91 -4.55
CA GLN A 78 -8.45 -9.33 -3.23
C GLN A 78 -7.33 -10.08 -2.53
N LYS A 79 -7.07 -9.71 -1.27
CA LYS A 79 -6.23 -10.49 -0.37
C LYS A 79 -7.10 -11.54 0.32
N ARG A 80 -6.67 -12.80 0.26
CA ARG A 80 -7.36 -13.93 0.88
C ARG A 80 -6.89 -14.15 2.32
N GLY A 81 -7.65 -14.94 3.08
CA GLY A 81 -7.32 -15.26 4.47
C GLY A 81 -6.00 -16.02 4.66
N ASP A 82 -5.52 -16.69 3.61
CA ASP A 82 -4.20 -17.33 3.55
C ASP A 82 -3.07 -16.34 3.18
N GLY A 83 -3.37 -15.04 3.05
CA GLY A 83 -2.40 -14.01 2.69
C GLY A 83 -2.04 -13.96 1.20
N SER A 84 -2.60 -14.84 0.36
CA SER A 84 -2.45 -14.76 -1.09
C SER A 84 -3.21 -13.56 -1.67
N VAL A 85 -2.72 -13.02 -2.78
CA VAL A 85 -3.38 -11.94 -3.52
C VAL A 85 -3.90 -12.52 -4.84
N VAL A 86 -5.13 -12.21 -5.18
CA VAL A 86 -5.76 -12.63 -6.44
C VAL A 86 -6.27 -11.40 -7.18
N MET A 87 -5.90 -11.28 -8.45
CA MET A 87 -6.44 -10.23 -9.33
C MET A 87 -7.91 -10.50 -9.62
N LEU A 88 -8.74 -9.47 -9.52
CA LEU A 88 -10.17 -9.57 -9.79
C LEU A 88 -10.45 -9.39 -11.28
N SER A 89 -11.57 -9.93 -11.75
CA SER A 89 -11.98 -9.82 -13.16
C SER A 89 -12.92 -8.62 -13.35
N PRO A 90 -12.75 -7.82 -14.42
CA PRO A 90 -11.67 -7.88 -15.40
C PRO A 90 -10.31 -7.54 -14.77
N VAL A 91 -9.24 -8.22 -15.20
CA VAL A 91 -7.88 -7.89 -14.73
C VAL A 91 -7.52 -6.53 -15.32
N LEU A 92 -7.16 -5.59 -14.45
CA LEU A 92 -6.90 -4.21 -14.85
C LEU A 92 -5.39 -3.96 -14.91
N ARG A 93 -4.95 -3.36 -16.02
CA ARG A 93 -3.61 -2.82 -16.20
C ARG A 93 -3.67 -1.30 -16.20
N SER A 94 -2.68 -0.65 -15.61
CA SER A 94 -2.50 0.80 -15.69
C SER A 94 -1.36 1.21 -16.62
N GLU A 95 -1.45 2.43 -17.15
CA GLU A 95 -0.39 3.10 -17.89
C GLU A 95 -0.37 4.59 -17.53
N ILE A 96 0.83 5.16 -17.38
CA ILE A 96 1.05 6.61 -17.33
C ILE A 96 1.91 7.02 -18.52
N ALA A 97 1.43 7.98 -19.30
CA ALA A 97 2.12 8.51 -20.47
C ALA A 97 2.02 10.05 -20.54
N PRO A 98 2.88 10.75 -21.30
CA PRO A 98 2.74 12.20 -21.49
C PRO A 98 1.38 12.57 -22.09
N SER A 99 0.72 13.57 -21.50
CA SER A 99 -0.56 14.08 -22.01
C SER A 99 -0.37 14.89 -23.29
N ARG A 100 -1.39 14.89 -24.15
CA ARG A 100 -1.41 15.61 -25.43
C ARG A 100 -2.72 16.35 -25.62
N TYR A 101 -2.63 17.54 -26.22
CA TYR A 101 -3.79 18.25 -26.74
C TYR A 101 -4.42 17.49 -27.92
N GLY A 102 -5.65 17.85 -28.29
CA GLY A 102 -6.37 17.22 -29.41
C GLY A 102 -5.66 17.32 -30.77
N ASP A 103 -4.70 18.23 -30.91
CA ASP A 103 -3.85 18.39 -32.10
C ASP A 103 -2.54 17.59 -32.03
N GLY A 104 -2.35 16.77 -31.00
CA GLY A 104 -1.17 15.91 -30.81
C GLY A 104 0.03 16.59 -30.15
N ARG A 105 -0.01 17.92 -29.92
CA ARG A 105 1.06 18.62 -29.18
C ARG A 105 1.12 18.15 -27.73
N LEU A 106 2.34 18.01 -27.21
CA LEU A 106 2.55 17.68 -25.80
C LEU A 106 1.97 18.79 -24.91
N ARG A 107 1.20 18.36 -23.90
CA ARG A 107 0.74 19.24 -22.84
C ARG A 107 1.78 19.23 -21.72
N GLN A 108 2.72 20.17 -21.78
CA GLN A 108 3.83 20.21 -20.82
C GLN A 108 3.34 20.22 -19.38
N GLY A 109 3.99 19.40 -18.54
CA GLY A 109 3.69 19.22 -17.13
C GLY A 109 2.49 18.31 -16.83
N PHE A 110 1.78 17.82 -17.84
CA PHE A 110 0.65 16.92 -17.68
C PHE A 110 0.99 15.49 -18.12
N SER A 111 0.53 14.54 -17.32
CA SER A 111 0.51 13.12 -17.66
C SER A 111 -0.92 12.65 -17.84
N ARG A 112 -1.06 11.53 -18.54
CA ARG A 112 -2.29 10.81 -18.75
C ARG A 112 -2.19 9.48 -18.04
N PHE A 113 -3.08 9.27 -17.07
CA PHE A 113 -3.29 7.97 -16.45
C PHE A 113 -4.40 7.22 -17.21
N ARG A 114 -4.18 5.94 -17.49
CA ARG A 114 -5.15 5.03 -18.08
C ARG A 114 -5.28 3.79 -17.25
N LEU A 115 -6.51 3.33 -17.09
CA LEU A 115 -6.84 1.99 -16.62
C LEU A 115 -7.47 1.23 -17.79
N MET A 116 -6.97 0.02 -18.04
CA MET A 116 -7.34 -0.79 -19.19
C MET A 116 -7.69 -2.20 -18.73
N ASP A 117 -8.69 -2.80 -19.36
CA ASP A 117 -8.89 -4.25 -19.26
C ASP A 117 -7.70 -4.95 -19.95
N ALA A 118 -6.94 -5.73 -19.19
CA ALA A 118 -5.75 -6.41 -19.67
C ALA A 118 -6.05 -7.47 -20.75
N ALA A 119 -7.26 -8.04 -20.75
CA ALA A 119 -7.64 -9.06 -21.73
C ALA A 119 -8.00 -8.45 -23.09
N THR A 120 -8.68 -7.29 -23.09
CA THR A 120 -9.18 -6.67 -24.32
C THR A 120 -8.34 -5.48 -24.80
N GLY A 121 -7.54 -4.89 -23.91
CA GLY A 121 -6.83 -3.63 -24.14
C GLY A 121 -7.74 -2.40 -24.13
N ASN A 122 -9.03 -2.57 -23.83
CA ASN A 122 -9.98 -1.45 -23.80
C ASN A 122 -9.69 -0.54 -22.62
N VAL A 123 -9.61 0.77 -22.89
CA VAL A 123 -9.52 1.80 -21.84
C VAL A 123 -10.86 1.88 -21.12
N VAL A 124 -10.85 1.58 -19.82
CA VAL A 124 -12.04 1.66 -18.95
C VAL A 124 -12.06 2.96 -18.14
N PHE A 125 -10.91 3.61 -17.98
CA PHE A 125 -10.79 4.93 -17.35
C PHE A 125 -9.58 5.68 -17.91
N GLU A 126 -9.72 6.99 -18.10
CA GLU A 126 -8.64 7.88 -18.54
C GLU A 126 -8.74 9.24 -17.83
N LEU A 127 -7.60 9.78 -17.41
CA LEU A 127 -7.49 11.11 -16.82
C LEU A 127 -6.20 11.79 -17.23
N ASP A 128 -6.30 13.04 -17.71
CA ASP A 128 -5.17 13.97 -17.78
C ASP A 128 -5.03 14.73 -16.46
N TYR A 129 -3.85 14.68 -15.83
CA TYR A 129 -3.59 15.29 -14.53
C TYR A 129 -2.24 16.04 -14.51
N ASN A 130 -2.09 16.99 -13.58
CA ASN A 130 -0.90 17.84 -13.49
C ASN A 130 0.24 17.12 -12.74
N ALA A 131 0.92 16.21 -13.42
CA ALA A 131 2.05 15.44 -12.86
C ALA A 131 3.22 16.33 -12.40
N GLU A 132 3.46 17.46 -13.08
CA GLU A 132 4.51 18.40 -12.70
C GLU A 132 4.30 18.99 -11.30
N ARG A 133 3.03 19.16 -10.87
CA ARG A 133 2.73 19.58 -9.50
C ARG A 133 3.35 18.62 -8.48
N TYR A 134 3.14 17.32 -8.65
CA TYR A 134 3.66 16.30 -7.74
C TYR A 134 5.17 16.19 -7.83
N GLN A 135 5.73 16.27 -9.04
CA GLN A 135 7.18 16.28 -9.23
C GLN A 135 7.85 17.45 -8.50
N ARG A 136 7.25 18.65 -8.56
CA ARG A 136 7.77 19.83 -7.85
C ARG A 136 7.67 19.68 -6.33
N LEU A 137 6.61 19.07 -5.83
CA LEU A 137 6.46 18.79 -4.40
C LEU A 137 7.52 17.80 -3.92
N TYR A 138 7.70 16.69 -4.63
CA TYR A 138 8.75 15.71 -4.37
C TYR A 138 10.15 16.34 -4.38
N GLN A 139 10.46 17.16 -5.39
CA GLN A 139 11.75 17.86 -5.49
C GLN A 139 11.96 18.93 -4.43
N ALA A 140 10.88 19.46 -3.86
CA ALA A 140 10.92 20.46 -2.82
C ALA A 140 10.99 19.86 -1.41
N ASP A 141 10.88 18.53 -1.27
CA ASP A 141 11.08 17.87 0.02
C ASP A 141 12.57 17.68 0.31
N PHE A 142 13.03 18.35 1.36
CA PHE A 142 14.39 18.26 1.88
C PHE A 142 14.41 17.73 3.33
N THR A 143 13.31 17.12 3.77
CA THR A 143 13.22 16.52 5.11
C THR A 143 14.07 15.26 5.21
N ALA A 144 14.34 14.81 6.44
CA ALA A 144 15.03 13.53 6.66
C ALA A 144 14.25 12.33 6.08
N ALA A 145 12.93 12.43 5.98
CA ALA A 145 12.08 11.40 5.36
C ALA A 145 12.25 11.32 3.84
N ALA A 146 12.68 12.40 3.18
CA ALA A 146 12.87 12.45 1.73
C ALA A 146 13.89 11.42 1.21
N ALA A 147 14.79 10.92 2.06
CA ALA A 147 15.78 9.90 1.68
C ALA A 147 15.17 8.51 1.47
N GLU A 148 14.00 8.24 2.05
CA GLU A 148 13.29 6.95 1.98
C GLU A 148 12.06 7.01 1.07
N GLN A 149 11.64 8.22 0.70
CA GLN A 149 10.49 8.45 -0.17
C GLN A 149 10.88 8.44 -1.64
N ASP A 150 9.95 8.04 -2.49
CA ASP A 150 10.03 8.19 -3.92
C ASP A 150 8.84 8.99 -4.47
N LEU A 151 8.76 9.14 -5.80
CA LEU A 151 7.70 9.92 -6.41
C LEU A 151 6.29 9.33 -6.15
N SER A 152 6.16 8.05 -5.82
CA SER A 152 4.88 7.42 -5.50
C SER A 152 4.32 7.89 -4.15
N ASP A 153 5.16 8.32 -3.21
CA ASP A 153 4.71 8.94 -1.97
C ASP A 153 4.02 10.30 -2.21
N TRP A 154 4.29 10.91 -3.36
CA TRP A 154 3.75 12.23 -3.74
C TRP A 154 2.67 12.13 -4.81
N ASP A 155 2.88 11.36 -5.87
CA ASP A 155 1.95 11.22 -6.98
C ASP A 155 1.04 10.00 -6.78
N PHE A 156 -0.23 10.28 -6.48
CA PHE A 156 -1.27 9.29 -6.27
C PHE A 156 -1.42 8.29 -7.43
N PHE A 157 -1.31 8.74 -8.68
CA PHE A 157 -1.50 7.86 -9.84
C PHE A 157 -0.28 6.97 -10.06
N ILE A 158 0.92 7.46 -9.76
CA ILE A 158 2.14 6.64 -9.76
C ILE A 158 2.06 5.58 -8.66
N ALA A 159 1.61 5.93 -7.45
CA ALA A 159 1.37 4.95 -6.39
C ALA A 159 0.32 3.90 -6.80
N LEU A 160 -0.77 4.33 -7.43
CA LEU A 160 -1.80 3.42 -7.90
C LEU A 160 -1.26 2.46 -8.97
N GLN A 161 -0.49 2.96 -9.94
CA GLN A 161 0.16 2.12 -10.95
C GLN A 161 1.12 1.11 -10.30
N GLY A 162 2.01 1.57 -9.43
CA GLY A 162 2.97 0.69 -8.74
C GLY A 162 2.28 -0.37 -7.87
N ALA A 163 1.17 -0.01 -7.20
CA ALA A 163 0.37 -0.96 -6.43
C ALA A 163 -0.22 -2.06 -7.32
N ILE A 164 -0.82 -1.70 -8.47
CA ILE A 164 -1.36 -2.67 -9.44
C ILE A 164 -0.25 -3.62 -9.92
N GLU A 165 0.91 -3.10 -10.31
CA GLU A 165 2.05 -3.89 -10.77
C GLU A 165 2.56 -4.87 -9.68
N ILE A 166 2.66 -4.41 -8.42
CA ILE A 166 3.01 -5.25 -7.28
C ILE A 166 1.97 -6.36 -7.05
N PHE A 167 0.68 -6.06 -7.17
CA PHE A 167 -0.37 -7.06 -6.99
C PHE A 167 -0.38 -8.09 -8.12
N GLU A 168 -0.15 -7.66 -9.37
CA GLU A 168 0.02 -8.56 -10.50
C GLU A 168 1.21 -9.51 -10.29
N GLU A 169 2.36 -8.99 -9.87
CA GLU A 169 3.54 -9.82 -9.57
C GLU A 169 3.24 -10.82 -8.44
N ARG A 170 2.58 -10.38 -7.35
CA ARG A 170 2.22 -11.25 -6.23
C ARG A 170 1.23 -12.33 -6.63
N ALA A 171 0.21 -11.98 -7.41
CA ALA A 171 -0.78 -12.93 -7.90
C ALA A 171 -0.16 -13.94 -8.87
N ALA A 172 0.70 -13.50 -9.79
CA ALA A 172 1.35 -14.36 -10.77
C ALA A 172 2.41 -15.29 -10.15
N SER A 173 3.17 -14.80 -9.17
CA SER A 173 4.18 -15.60 -8.49
C SER A 173 3.59 -16.62 -7.51
N GLY A 174 2.30 -16.51 -7.17
CA GLY A 174 1.68 -17.29 -6.10
C GLY A 174 2.36 -17.07 -4.75
N ARG A 175 3.15 -15.98 -4.59
CA ARG A 175 3.88 -15.68 -3.37
C ARG A 175 2.87 -15.41 -2.26
N VAL A 176 2.68 -16.41 -1.42
CA VAL A 176 2.02 -16.23 -0.12
C VAL A 176 3.00 -15.46 0.78
N ALA A 177 2.55 -14.33 1.30
CA ALA A 177 3.40 -13.47 2.15
C ALA A 177 3.86 -14.22 3.41
N PHE A 178 2.97 -15.03 4.00
CA PHE A 178 3.26 -16.01 5.06
C PHE A 178 1.99 -16.82 5.35
N THR A 179 2.04 -18.15 5.32
CA THR A 179 1.00 -19.03 5.89
C THR A 179 1.62 -19.98 6.88
N ALA A 180 1.14 -19.98 8.12
CA ALA A 180 1.41 -21.05 9.08
C ALA A 180 0.47 -22.23 8.76
N GLU A 181 1.04 -23.38 8.41
CA GLU A 181 0.29 -24.62 8.20
C GLU A 181 -0.02 -25.29 9.56
N VAL A 182 -1.07 -26.11 9.59
CA VAL A 182 -1.53 -26.83 10.81
C VAL A 182 -0.46 -27.78 11.36
N ASP A 183 0.50 -28.18 10.51
CA ASP A 183 1.66 -29.00 10.87
C ASP A 183 2.83 -28.21 11.49
N GLY A 184 2.70 -26.88 11.61
CA GLY A 184 3.74 -26.00 12.15
C GLY A 184 4.83 -25.59 11.14
N SER A 185 4.67 -25.89 9.85
CA SER A 185 5.51 -25.33 8.78
C SER A 185 5.01 -23.95 8.33
N ALA A 186 5.87 -23.16 7.71
CA ALA A 186 5.46 -21.88 7.14
C ALA A 186 5.89 -21.76 5.67
N GLN A 187 5.02 -21.16 4.84
CA GLN A 187 5.40 -20.75 3.48
C GLN A 187 5.83 -19.30 3.49
N ILE A 188 7.11 -19.03 3.22
CA ILE A 188 7.66 -17.67 3.13
C ILE A 188 8.06 -17.42 1.67
N GLN A 189 7.39 -16.49 0.99
CA GLN A 189 7.69 -16.15 -0.41
C GLN A 189 7.77 -17.38 -1.34
N GLY A 190 6.84 -18.33 -1.17
CA GLY A 190 6.77 -19.56 -1.98
C GLY A 190 7.76 -20.67 -1.58
N HIS A 191 8.56 -20.47 -0.54
CA HIS A 191 9.44 -21.51 0.03
C HIS A 191 8.78 -22.13 1.25
N ARG A 192 8.52 -23.44 1.22
CA ARG A 192 8.06 -24.19 2.39
C ARG A 192 9.25 -24.42 3.31
N MET A 193 9.29 -23.70 4.42
CA MET A 193 10.30 -23.88 5.45
C MET A 193 9.74 -24.78 6.55
N ARG A 194 10.48 -25.84 6.87
CA ARG A 194 10.13 -26.71 8.01
C ARG A 194 10.41 -25.95 9.31
N ARG A 195 9.67 -26.28 10.37
CA ARG A 195 9.82 -25.66 11.70
C ARG A 195 11.27 -25.68 12.22
N ASP A 196 12.03 -26.69 11.80
CA ASP A 196 13.44 -26.90 12.18
C ASP A 196 14.42 -25.96 11.44
N GLU A 197 13.94 -25.25 10.41
CA GLU A 197 14.72 -24.32 9.57
C GLU A 197 14.39 -22.85 9.86
N LEU A 198 13.31 -22.59 10.61
CA LEU A 198 12.88 -21.25 10.99
C LEU A 198 13.59 -20.83 12.28
N LEU A 199 14.28 -19.69 12.23
CA LEU A 199 14.86 -19.09 13.42
C LEU A 199 13.79 -18.26 14.11
N PHE A 200 13.45 -18.66 15.33
CA PHE A 200 12.54 -17.92 16.21
C PHE A 200 13.32 -17.29 17.36
N ALA A 201 12.80 -16.17 17.84
CA ALA A 201 13.28 -15.57 19.08
C ALA A 201 12.15 -14.79 19.76
N ASP A 202 12.00 -14.96 21.06
CA ASP A 202 11.02 -14.23 21.86
C ASP A 202 11.57 -12.87 22.29
N THR A 203 10.70 -11.90 22.56
CA THR A 203 11.08 -10.60 23.13
C THR A 203 12.04 -10.76 24.32
N GLY A 204 13.14 -10.01 24.29
CA GLY A 204 14.18 -10.04 25.32
C GLY A 204 15.21 -11.18 25.18
N GLN A 205 14.95 -12.20 24.36
CA GLN A 205 15.99 -13.17 24.01
C GLN A 205 17.06 -12.52 23.13
N THR A 206 18.29 -13.00 23.23
CA THR A 206 19.37 -12.56 22.36
C THR A 206 19.08 -12.96 20.91
N CYS A 207 19.13 -11.99 20.01
CA CYS A 207 18.93 -12.18 18.59
C CYS A 207 19.97 -13.18 18.06
N PRO A 208 19.54 -14.35 17.54
CA PRO A 208 20.46 -15.39 17.13
C PRO A 208 21.13 -15.08 15.79
N ARG A 209 20.56 -14.17 14.99
CA ARG A 209 21.03 -13.86 13.64
C ARG A 209 20.60 -12.46 13.21
N SER A 210 21.55 -11.67 12.69
CA SER A 210 21.26 -10.35 12.12
C SER A 210 20.31 -10.45 10.94
N GLY A 211 19.43 -9.46 10.80
CA GLY A 211 18.53 -9.33 9.66
C GLY A 211 17.19 -8.76 10.05
N VAL A 212 16.23 -8.87 9.13
CA VAL A 212 14.85 -8.46 9.34
C VAL A 212 14.07 -9.61 9.95
N TRP A 213 13.42 -9.32 11.08
CA TRP A 213 12.57 -10.23 11.83
C TRP A 213 11.11 -9.77 11.75
N ALA A 214 10.19 -10.70 11.50
CA ALA A 214 8.75 -10.42 11.45
C ALA A 214 8.07 -10.86 12.75
N CYS A 215 7.16 -10.02 13.28
CA CYS A 215 6.41 -10.33 14.48
C CYS A 215 5.28 -11.33 14.16
N LEU A 216 5.25 -12.49 14.82
CA LEU A 216 4.25 -13.53 14.56
C LEU A 216 2.82 -13.12 14.94
N THR A 217 2.68 -12.16 15.86
CA THR A 217 1.36 -11.67 16.32
C THR A 217 0.83 -10.50 15.50
N ASP A 218 1.70 -9.76 14.80
CA ASP A 218 1.33 -8.73 13.83
C ASP A 218 2.36 -8.67 12.71
N LEU A 219 2.08 -9.36 11.61
CA LEU A 219 3.02 -9.55 10.50
C LEU A 219 3.28 -8.28 9.67
N ARG A 220 2.62 -7.16 9.98
CA ARG A 220 2.97 -5.84 9.43
C ARG A 220 4.17 -5.23 10.15
N VAL A 221 4.47 -5.72 11.35
CA VAL A 221 5.57 -5.26 12.19
C VAL A 221 6.80 -6.10 11.90
N SER A 222 7.83 -5.44 11.38
CA SER A 222 9.16 -6.01 11.22
C SER A 222 10.20 -5.17 11.96
N ALA A 223 11.25 -5.81 12.46
CA ALA A 223 12.38 -5.15 13.08
C ALA A 223 13.69 -5.65 12.46
N ALA A 224 14.56 -4.72 12.08
CA ALA A 224 15.97 -5.04 11.85
C ALA A 224 16.64 -5.18 13.21
N VAL A 225 17.22 -6.35 13.48
CA VAL A 225 17.86 -6.65 14.77
C VAL A 225 19.25 -7.23 14.48
N THR A 226 20.26 -6.73 15.18
CA THR A 226 21.63 -7.24 15.05
C THR A 226 21.81 -8.47 15.93
N GLN A 227 22.54 -9.47 15.45
CA GLN A 227 22.92 -10.63 16.25
C GLN A 227 23.57 -10.19 17.57
N GLY A 228 23.12 -10.76 18.68
CA GLY A 228 23.60 -10.41 20.02
C GLY A 228 22.77 -9.36 20.74
N GLU A 229 21.92 -8.60 20.05
CA GLU A 229 21.01 -7.63 20.66
C GLU A 229 19.74 -8.31 21.18
N PRO A 230 19.10 -7.81 22.24
CA PRO A 230 17.83 -8.35 22.70
C PRO A 230 16.72 -8.11 21.66
N MET A 231 15.92 -9.14 21.39
CA MET A 231 14.77 -9.02 20.51
C MET A 231 13.77 -7.98 21.05
N PRO A 232 13.24 -7.10 20.19
CA PRO A 232 12.37 -6.01 20.64
C PRO A 232 11.01 -6.51 21.13
N SER A 233 10.32 -5.65 21.88
CA SER A 233 8.89 -5.79 22.14
C SER A 233 8.08 -5.13 21.03
N ASN A 234 6.83 -5.55 20.85
CA ASN A 234 5.90 -4.84 19.95
C ASN A 234 4.90 -4.06 20.81
N GLY A 235 4.95 -2.72 20.79
CA GLY A 235 4.06 -1.88 21.61
C GLY A 235 4.18 -2.16 23.13
N GLY A 236 5.36 -2.53 23.61
CA GLY A 236 5.60 -2.90 25.01
C GLY A 236 5.10 -4.29 25.41
N GLN A 237 4.52 -5.07 24.49
CA GLN A 237 4.08 -6.43 24.73
C GLN A 237 5.15 -7.45 24.32
N PRO A 238 5.29 -8.56 25.07
CA PRO A 238 6.14 -9.67 24.66
C PRO A 238 5.53 -10.36 23.44
N VAL A 239 6.33 -10.52 22.39
CA VAL A 239 5.95 -11.17 21.14
C VAL A 239 7.02 -12.19 20.74
N GLN A 240 6.64 -13.06 19.81
CA GLN A 240 7.58 -13.96 19.16
C GLN A 240 7.89 -13.45 17.77
N TRP A 241 9.18 -13.50 17.42
CA TRP A 241 9.70 -13.07 16.13
C TRP A 241 10.16 -14.28 15.32
N VAL A 242 10.08 -14.16 14.00
CA VAL A 242 10.65 -15.12 13.05
C VAL A 242 11.59 -14.40 12.10
N TRP A 243 12.78 -14.96 11.88
CA TRP A 243 13.76 -14.39 10.96
C TRP A 243 13.24 -14.48 9.53
N SER A 244 13.21 -13.35 8.82
CA SER A 244 12.64 -13.26 7.48
C SER A 244 13.71 -13.21 6.40
N ARG A 245 14.65 -12.27 6.51
CA ARG A 245 15.71 -12.04 5.51
C ARG A 245 16.95 -11.41 6.14
N ALA A 246 18.06 -11.46 5.41
CA ALA A 246 19.23 -10.63 5.73
C ALA A 246 18.87 -9.14 5.53
N ASP A 247 19.54 -8.29 6.30
CA ASP A 247 19.54 -6.84 6.10
C ASP A 247 20.37 -6.50 4.85
#